data_AF-A0A356WWG6-F1
#
_entry.id   AF-A0A356WWG6-F1
#
_cell.length_a   1.000
_cell.length_b   1.000
_cell.length_c   1.000
_cell.angle_alpha   90.00
_cell.angle_beta   90.00
_cell.angle_gamma   90.00
#
_symmetry.space_group_name_H-M   'P 1'
#
loop_
_entity.id
_entity.type
_entity.pdbx_description
1 polymer ?
#
loop_
_entity_poly.entity_id
_entity_poly.type
_entity_poly.pdbx_seq_one_letter_code
_entity_poly.pdbx_strand_id
1 'polypeptide(L)'
;TNTQDMRSWQQRVQDAFNDPRQNVDIEISAYASPDGGLTLNERLAAQREKNTTQYLEGELKRRKIDTDVNARYTAQDWEGFRQLLEASDLQDKELVLRVLSMYPDPETREREIKNISFVYSDLASTILPQLRRSRITANIEIIGKSDEEIMEFWRTNPKKLSVEELLYASTLTDNDADKEKIYQYVTVNFPQDYRGWNNMATAYYQRGEYNNAKQALDRAALVSPNA
;
A
#
# COMPACT_ATOMS: atom_id res chain seq x y z
N THR A 1 7.42 -16.07 12.95
CA THR A 1 6.50 -15.74 11.85
C THR A 1 5.10 -16.13 12.27
N ASN A 2 4.15 -15.21 12.20
CA ASN A 2 2.75 -15.58 12.38
C ASN A 2 2.31 -16.40 11.16
N THR A 3 2.14 -17.72 11.34
CA THR A 3 1.86 -18.67 10.25
C THR A 3 0.55 -18.33 9.52
N GLN A 4 -0.39 -17.68 10.20
CA GLN A 4 -1.64 -17.23 9.60
C GLN A 4 -1.42 -16.10 8.59
N ASP A 5 -0.66 -15.08 8.96
CA ASP A 5 -0.38 -13.93 8.10
C ASP A 5 0.32 -14.36 6.81
N MET A 6 1.27 -15.30 6.90
CA MET A 6 1.96 -15.83 5.72
C MET A 6 0.99 -16.58 4.79
N ARG A 7 0.05 -17.36 5.33
CA ARG A 7 -0.95 -18.05 4.50
C ARG A 7 -1.89 -17.08 3.81
N SER A 8 -2.38 -16.07 4.53
CA SER A 8 -3.22 -15.02 3.97
C SER A 8 -2.50 -14.24 2.88
N TRP A 9 -1.22 -13.90 3.09
CA TRP A 9 -0.38 -13.26 2.08
C TRP A 9 -0.22 -14.15 0.84
N GLN A 10 0.13 -15.43 1.01
CA GLN A 10 0.27 -16.37 -0.11
C GLN A 10 -1.03 -16.52 -0.92
N GLN A 11 -2.18 -16.54 -0.24
CA GLN A 11 -3.48 -16.59 -0.92
C GLN A 11 -3.72 -15.33 -1.74
N ARG A 12 -3.47 -14.14 -1.18
CA ARG A 12 -3.64 -12.87 -1.90
C ARG A 12 -2.76 -12.78 -3.14
N VAL A 13 -1.52 -13.27 -3.07
CA VAL A 13 -0.59 -13.34 -4.22
C VAL A 13 -1.12 -14.29 -5.28
N GLN A 14 -1.62 -15.47 -4.89
CA GLN A 14 -2.23 -16.42 -5.83
C GLN A 14 -3.45 -15.82 -6.52
N ASP A 15 -4.31 -15.13 -5.77
CA ASP A 15 -5.52 -14.50 -6.31
C ASP A 15 -5.17 -13.37 -7.29
N ALA A 16 -4.16 -12.55 -6.98
CA ALA A 16 -3.63 -11.55 -7.91
C ALA A 16 -3.08 -12.20 -9.18
N PHE A 17 -2.21 -13.20 -9.03
CA PHE A 17 -1.58 -13.86 -10.18
C PHE A 17 -2.60 -14.49 -11.15
N ASN A 18 -3.73 -14.98 -10.62
CA ASN A 18 -4.78 -15.58 -11.43
C ASN A 18 -5.78 -14.56 -12.00
N ASP A 19 -5.71 -13.30 -11.57
CA ASP A 19 -6.58 -12.24 -12.07
C ASP A 19 -5.92 -11.57 -13.29
N PRO A 20 -6.49 -11.65 -14.50
CA PRO A 20 -5.91 -11.06 -15.70
C PRO A 20 -5.84 -9.52 -15.65
N ARG A 21 -6.47 -8.88 -14.65
CA ARG A 21 -6.37 -7.43 -14.41
C ARG A 21 -5.45 -7.08 -13.25
N GLN A 22 -4.61 -8.02 -12.81
CA GLN A 22 -3.60 -7.74 -11.81
C GLN A 22 -2.25 -8.23 -12.29
N ASN A 23 -1.24 -7.37 -12.22
CA ASN A 23 0.15 -7.79 -12.31
C ASN A 23 0.68 -7.92 -10.88
N VAL A 24 1.46 -8.96 -10.63
CA VAL A 24 2.13 -9.16 -9.36
C VAL A 24 3.62 -9.25 -9.59
N ASP A 25 4.38 -8.56 -8.74
CA ASP A 25 5.80 -8.77 -8.51
C ASP A 25 6.06 -8.87 -7.00
N ILE A 26 7.16 -9.52 -6.63
CA ILE A 26 7.49 -9.74 -5.23
C ILE A 26 8.87 -9.16 -4.92
N GLU A 27 8.95 -8.37 -3.85
CA GLU A 27 10.20 -7.89 -3.28
C GLU A 27 10.55 -8.62 -1.99
N ILE A 28 11.81 -9.04 -1.87
CA ILE A 28 12.41 -9.52 -0.63
C ILE A 28 13.44 -8.49 -0.16
N SER A 29 13.31 -8.04 1.08
CA SER A 29 14.32 -7.22 1.75
C SER A 29 14.78 -7.87 3.04
N ALA A 30 16.05 -8.27 3.13
CA ALA A 30 16.62 -8.89 4.31
C ALA A 30 17.55 -7.94 5.08
N TYR A 31 17.51 -8.01 6.40
CA TYR A 31 18.13 -7.02 7.27
C TYR A 31 18.93 -7.71 8.37
N ALA A 32 20.13 -7.21 8.66
CA ALA A 32 20.84 -7.52 9.90
C ALA A 32 20.79 -6.32 10.87
N SER A 33 20.91 -6.63 12.16
CA SER A 33 20.91 -5.64 13.25
C SER A 33 22.24 -4.89 13.30
N PRO A 34 22.26 -3.60 13.66
CA PRO A 34 23.46 -2.76 13.60
C PRO A 34 24.37 -2.90 14.85
N ASP A 35 24.65 -4.13 15.28
CA ASP A 35 25.37 -4.45 16.52
C ASP A 35 26.56 -5.42 16.33
N GLY A 36 26.81 -5.89 15.10
CA GLY A 36 27.80 -6.92 14.78
C GLY A 36 29.00 -6.44 13.96
N GLY A 37 29.12 -5.15 13.65
CA GLY A 37 30.08 -4.63 12.67
C GLY A 37 29.72 -4.96 11.22
N LEU A 38 30.19 -4.11 10.28
CA LEU A 38 29.74 -4.11 8.89
C LEU A 38 29.97 -5.45 8.17
N THR A 39 31.20 -5.97 8.19
CA THR A 39 31.58 -7.19 7.45
C THR A 39 30.79 -8.43 7.87
N LEU A 40 30.57 -8.60 9.18
CA LEU A 40 29.77 -9.72 9.68
C LEU A 40 28.31 -9.57 9.28
N ASN A 41 27.78 -8.37 9.45
CA ASN A 41 26.39 -8.06 9.17
C ASN A 41 26.03 -8.16 7.69
N GLU A 42 26.93 -7.76 6.80
CA GLU A 42 26.79 -7.94 5.34
C GLU A 42 26.63 -9.42 4.99
N ARG A 43 27.51 -10.29 5.51
CA ARG A 43 27.41 -11.74 5.32
C ARG A 43 26.10 -12.31 5.86
N LEU A 44 25.69 -11.89 7.05
CA LEU A 44 24.45 -12.36 7.68
C LEU A 44 23.21 -11.92 6.91
N ALA A 45 23.15 -10.67 6.46
CA ALA A 45 22.04 -10.14 5.69
C ALA A 45 21.94 -10.81 4.31
N ALA A 46 23.06 -10.99 3.62
CA ALA A 46 23.12 -11.71 2.33
C ALA A 46 22.69 -13.18 2.47
N GLN A 47 23.17 -13.89 3.50
CA GLN A 47 22.75 -15.27 3.73
C GLN A 47 21.25 -15.37 4.06
N ARG A 48 20.71 -14.38 4.80
CA ARG A 48 19.29 -14.32 5.15
C ARG A 48 18.42 -14.07 3.91
N GLU A 49 18.82 -13.14 3.04
CA GLU A 49 18.19 -12.90 1.74
C GLU A 49 18.14 -14.19 0.95
N LYS A 50 19.30 -14.81 0.68
CA LYS A 50 19.41 -16.06 -0.09
C LYS A 50 18.48 -17.16 0.44
N ASN A 51 18.46 -17.39 1.76
CA ASN A 51 17.59 -18.41 2.36
C ASN A 51 16.10 -18.08 2.18
N THR A 52 15.74 -16.80 2.28
CA THR A 52 14.35 -16.34 2.11
C THR A 52 13.92 -16.49 0.66
N THR A 53 14.78 -16.11 -0.28
CA THR A 53 14.55 -16.23 -1.73
C THR A 53 14.34 -17.70 -2.10
N GLN A 54 15.23 -18.60 -1.68
CA GLN A 54 15.09 -20.04 -1.93
C GLN A 54 13.78 -20.63 -1.36
N TYR A 55 13.38 -20.21 -0.15
CA TYR A 55 12.12 -20.63 0.44
C TYR A 55 10.93 -20.13 -0.39
N LEU A 56 10.90 -18.84 -0.73
CA LEU A 56 9.80 -18.23 -1.46
C LEU A 56 9.66 -18.80 -2.87
N GLU A 57 10.75 -18.90 -3.64
CA GLU A 57 10.74 -19.50 -4.98
C GLU A 57 10.20 -20.93 -4.95
N GLY A 58 10.54 -21.70 -3.92
CA GLY A 58 9.99 -23.03 -3.70
C GLY A 58 8.47 -23.03 -3.48
N GLU A 59 7.97 -22.08 -2.69
CA GLU A 59 6.53 -21.90 -2.47
C GLU A 59 5.77 -21.45 -3.72
N LEU A 60 6.31 -20.47 -4.45
CA LEU A 60 5.72 -19.96 -5.70
C LEU A 60 5.65 -21.07 -6.76
N LYS A 61 6.73 -21.84 -6.91
CA LYS A 61 6.79 -22.98 -7.83
C LYS A 61 5.76 -24.07 -7.49
N ARG A 62 5.57 -24.41 -6.20
CA ARG A 62 4.53 -25.37 -5.77
C ARG A 62 3.13 -24.91 -6.16
N ARG A 63 2.92 -23.59 -6.13
CA ARG A 63 1.67 -22.91 -6.46
C ARG A 63 1.51 -22.58 -7.95
N LYS A 64 2.53 -22.86 -8.77
CA LYS A 64 2.61 -22.52 -10.20
C LYS A 64 2.42 -21.01 -10.46
N ILE A 65 2.95 -20.19 -9.55
CA ILE A 65 2.97 -18.74 -9.70
C ILE A 65 4.29 -18.37 -10.37
N ASP A 66 4.21 -17.73 -11.53
CA ASP A 66 5.36 -17.30 -12.34
C ASP A 66 5.42 -15.77 -12.35
N THR A 67 6.22 -15.21 -11.46
CA THR A 67 6.30 -13.76 -11.19
C THR A 67 7.74 -13.40 -10.87
N ASP A 68 8.09 -12.13 -11.13
CA ASP A 68 9.42 -11.62 -10.80
C ASP A 68 9.61 -11.52 -9.28
N VAL A 69 10.75 -12.02 -8.82
CA VAL A 69 11.17 -11.92 -7.43
C VAL A 69 12.45 -11.10 -7.36
N ASN A 70 12.33 -9.88 -6.84
CA ASN A 70 13.43 -8.95 -6.65
C ASN A 70 13.92 -9.02 -5.21
N ALA A 71 15.14 -9.46 -4.99
CA ALA A 71 15.69 -9.63 -3.66
C ALA A 71 16.88 -8.69 -3.38
N ARG A 72 16.89 -8.09 -2.19
CA ARG A 72 17.98 -7.24 -1.70
C ARG A 72 18.24 -7.47 -0.22
N TYR A 73 19.41 -7.07 0.22
CA TYR A 73 19.76 -7.07 1.63
C TYR A 73 20.37 -5.75 2.09
N THR A 74 20.25 -5.47 3.39
CA THR A 74 20.84 -4.33 4.06
C THR A 74 21.65 -4.83 5.25
N ALA A 75 22.97 -4.58 5.22
CA ALA A 75 23.88 -5.04 6.26
C ALA A 75 23.49 -4.47 7.63
N GLN A 76 23.21 -3.17 7.73
CA GLN A 76 22.83 -2.54 8.99
C GLN A 76 21.52 -1.75 8.82
N ASP A 77 20.42 -2.29 9.35
CA ASP A 77 19.09 -1.67 9.28
C ASP A 77 18.94 -0.51 10.28
N TRP A 78 19.68 0.57 10.04
CA TRP A 78 19.66 1.77 10.88
C TRP A 78 18.30 2.48 10.86
N GLU A 79 17.62 2.46 9.73
CA GLU A 79 16.29 3.06 9.61
C GLU A 79 15.24 2.24 10.35
N GLY A 80 15.24 0.92 10.18
CA GLY A 80 14.39 0.04 10.98
C GLY A 80 14.70 0.09 12.47
N PHE A 81 15.97 0.33 12.86
CA PHE A 81 16.36 0.51 14.25
C PHE A 81 15.73 1.77 14.84
N ARG A 82 15.81 2.89 14.10
CA ARG A 82 15.18 4.16 14.46
C ARG A 82 13.66 4.01 14.63
N GLN A 83 12.98 3.39 13.67
CA GLN A 83 11.54 3.19 13.72
C GLN A 83 11.11 2.33 14.92
N LEU A 84 11.83 1.25 15.22
CA LEU A 84 11.54 0.42 16.39
C LEU A 84 11.81 1.15 17.71
N LEU A 85 12.85 1.98 17.77
CA LEU A 85 13.11 2.83 18.94
C LEU A 85 11.99 3.83 19.16
N GLU A 86 11.61 4.58 18.14
CA GLU A 86 10.55 5.59 18.19
C GLU A 86 9.23 4.99 18.72
N ALA A 87 8.89 3.78 18.24
CA ALA A 87 7.70 3.04 18.64
C ALA A 87 7.80 2.31 20.00
N SER A 88 8.99 2.27 20.63
CA SER A 88 9.20 1.55 21.89
C SER A 88 8.90 2.39 23.12
N ASP A 89 8.71 1.71 24.26
CA ASP A 89 8.56 2.32 25.59
C ASP A 89 9.87 2.39 26.37
N LEU A 90 11.02 2.31 25.70
CA LEU A 90 12.33 2.39 26.35
C LEU A 90 12.53 3.76 27.03
N GLN A 91 12.90 3.73 28.31
CA GLN A 91 13.02 4.91 29.17
C GLN A 91 13.92 5.99 28.58
N ASP A 92 15.06 5.60 27.98
CA ASP A 92 16.07 6.51 27.47
C ASP A 92 16.23 6.44 25.94
N LYS A 93 15.15 6.13 25.21
CA LYS A 93 15.18 6.04 23.73
C LYS A 93 15.66 7.33 23.06
N GLU A 94 15.35 8.49 23.64
CA GLU A 94 15.74 9.81 23.11
C GLU A 94 17.27 10.01 23.07
N LEU A 95 18.00 9.42 24.02
CA LEU A 95 19.46 9.47 24.01
C LEU A 95 20.01 8.71 22.80
N VAL A 96 19.47 7.54 22.52
CA VAL A 96 19.87 6.70 21.39
C VAL A 96 19.51 7.37 20.06
N LEU A 97 18.30 7.92 19.94
CA LEU A 97 17.85 8.68 18.77
C LEU A 97 18.77 9.89 18.50
N ARG A 98 19.22 10.58 19.55
CA ARG A 98 20.19 11.66 19.42
C ARG A 98 21.52 11.16 18.85
N VAL A 99 22.05 10.05 19.36
CA VAL A 99 23.28 9.44 18.82
C VAL A 99 23.13 9.06 17.34
N LEU A 100 21.98 8.50 16.94
CA LEU A 100 21.68 8.21 15.53
C LEU A 100 21.73 9.47 14.65
N SER A 101 21.21 10.60 15.14
CA SER A 101 21.21 11.87 14.41
C SER A 101 22.58 12.54 14.36
N MET A 102 23.37 12.41 15.44
CA MET A 102 24.65 13.11 15.61
C MET A 102 25.80 12.46 14.85
N TYR A 103 25.80 11.13 14.74
CA TYR A 103 26.86 10.38 14.07
C TYR A 103 26.32 9.71 12.80
N PRO A 104 26.57 10.26 11.61
CA PRO A 104 26.16 9.63 10.35
C PRO A 104 27.00 8.38 10.03
N ASP A 105 28.25 8.34 10.50
CA ASP A 105 29.17 7.23 10.30
C ASP A 105 28.70 5.97 11.08
N PRO A 106 28.47 4.83 10.39
CA PRO A 106 27.93 3.63 11.02
C PRO A 106 28.81 3.02 12.12
N GLU A 107 30.13 3.00 11.95
CA GLU A 107 31.04 2.42 12.94
C GLU A 107 31.09 3.25 14.21
N THR A 108 31.24 4.57 14.06
CA THR A 108 31.21 5.52 15.18
C THR A 108 29.87 5.43 15.91
N ARG A 109 28.76 5.46 15.18
CA ARG A 109 27.41 5.35 15.74
C ARG A 109 27.22 4.06 16.52
N GLU A 110 27.60 2.91 15.97
CA GLU A 110 27.51 1.61 16.65
C GLU A 110 28.31 1.62 17.97
N ARG A 111 29.54 2.14 17.94
CA ARG A 111 30.39 2.25 19.13
C ARG A 111 29.76 3.15 20.20
N GLU A 112 29.28 4.33 19.81
CA GLU A 112 28.68 5.26 20.76
C GLU A 112 27.40 4.69 21.39
N ILE A 113 26.57 3.97 20.62
CA ILE A 113 25.39 3.28 21.17
C ILE A 113 25.81 2.19 22.16
N LYS A 114 26.83 1.38 21.84
CA LYS A 114 27.38 0.34 22.73
C LYS A 114 27.93 0.91 24.04
N ASN A 115 28.48 2.13 24.01
CA ASN A 115 29.01 2.81 25.18
C ASN A 115 27.91 3.28 26.15
N ILE A 116 26.65 3.36 25.72
CA ILE A 116 25.51 3.66 26.60
C ILE A 116 25.12 2.39 27.37
N SER A 117 26.00 1.96 28.27
CA SER A 117 26.02 0.60 28.82
C SER A 117 24.69 0.12 29.43
N PHE A 118 23.91 0.99 30.09
CA PHE A 118 22.64 0.58 30.70
C PHE A 118 21.49 0.49 29.68
N VAL A 119 21.49 1.35 28.65
CA VAL A 119 20.47 1.33 27.59
C VAL A 119 20.75 0.17 26.62
N TYR A 120 22.02 -0.13 26.39
CA TYR A 120 22.43 -1.15 25.44
C TYR A 120 21.93 -2.56 25.82
N SER A 121 21.89 -2.91 27.11
CA SER A 121 21.34 -4.21 27.55
C SER A 121 19.87 -4.37 27.19
N ASP A 122 19.08 -3.31 27.33
CA ASP A 122 17.65 -3.32 27.02
C ASP A 122 17.46 -3.35 25.50
N LEU A 123 18.25 -2.58 24.74
CA LEU A 123 18.26 -2.64 23.27
C LEU A 123 18.60 -4.04 22.75
N ALA A 124 19.63 -4.67 23.33
CA ALA A 124 20.10 -5.99 22.92
C ALA A 124 19.08 -7.10 23.22
N SER A 125 18.30 -6.96 24.28
CA SER A 125 17.28 -7.94 24.66
C SER A 125 15.91 -7.69 23.99
N THR A 126 15.61 -6.46 23.57
CA THR A 126 14.28 -6.10 23.05
C THR A 126 14.26 -5.67 21.58
N ILE A 127 15.05 -4.66 21.19
CA ILE A 127 14.95 -3.99 19.88
C ILE A 127 15.84 -4.66 18.83
N LEU A 128 17.12 -4.83 19.12
CA LEU A 128 18.11 -5.35 18.15
C LEU A 128 17.73 -6.73 17.57
N PRO A 129 17.17 -7.69 18.36
CA PRO A 129 16.73 -8.97 17.80
C PRO A 129 15.65 -8.83 16.72
N GLN A 130 14.76 -7.84 16.82
CA GLN A 130 13.65 -7.64 15.88
C GLN A 130 14.10 -7.15 14.49
N LEU A 131 15.31 -6.60 14.39
CA LEU A 131 15.91 -6.16 13.12
C LEU A 131 16.43 -7.31 12.27
N ARG A 132 16.65 -8.48 12.88
CA ARG A 132 17.18 -9.68 12.21
C ARG A 132 16.07 -10.40 11.45
N ARG A 133 15.56 -9.78 10.39
CA ARG A 133 14.35 -10.21 9.68
C ARG A 133 14.50 -10.17 8.16
N SER A 134 13.61 -10.87 7.49
CA SER A 134 13.30 -10.64 6.07
C SER A 134 11.88 -10.12 5.97
N ARG A 135 11.67 -9.13 5.10
CA ARG A 135 10.36 -8.63 4.71
C ARG A 135 10.08 -9.10 3.29
N ILE A 136 8.90 -9.67 3.08
CA ILE A 136 8.41 -10.06 1.76
C ILE A 136 7.22 -9.15 1.45
N THR A 137 7.29 -8.46 0.33
CA THR A 137 6.28 -7.51 -0.14
C THR A 137 5.75 -7.99 -1.47
N ALA A 138 4.43 -8.08 -1.63
CA ALA A 138 3.82 -8.30 -2.94
C ALA A 138 3.35 -6.94 -3.46
N ASN A 139 3.91 -6.51 -4.58
CA ASN A 139 3.45 -5.33 -5.31
C ASN A 139 2.39 -5.81 -6.30
N ILE A 140 1.18 -5.29 -6.18
CA ILE A 140 0.05 -5.70 -7.00
C ILE A 140 -0.47 -4.49 -7.73
N GLU A 141 -0.19 -4.43 -9.02
CA GLU A 141 -0.69 -3.41 -9.92
C GLU A 141 -2.07 -3.83 -10.46
N ILE A 142 -3.04 -2.93 -10.40
CA ILE A 142 -4.38 -3.16 -10.94
C ILE A 142 -4.47 -2.53 -12.33
N ILE A 143 -4.74 -3.34 -13.34
CA ILE A 143 -4.98 -2.91 -14.71
C ILE A 143 -6.41 -2.37 -14.80
N GLY A 144 -6.53 -1.07 -15.07
CA GLY A 144 -7.80 -0.40 -15.31
C GLY A 144 -8.52 -0.94 -16.56
N LYS A 145 -9.84 -0.74 -16.61
CA LYS A 145 -10.64 -1.06 -17.80
C LYS A 145 -10.38 -0.03 -18.91
N SER A 146 -10.42 -0.44 -20.18
CA SER A 146 -10.38 0.50 -21.30
C SER A 146 -11.68 1.31 -21.41
N ASP A 147 -11.66 2.42 -22.14
CA ASP A 147 -12.85 3.23 -22.43
C ASP A 147 -13.98 2.40 -23.04
N GLU A 148 -13.65 1.51 -23.98
CA GLU A 148 -14.61 0.60 -24.62
C GLU A 148 -15.19 -0.40 -23.63
N GLU A 149 -14.35 -0.99 -22.77
CA GLU A 149 -14.80 -1.91 -21.73
C GLU A 149 -15.70 -1.21 -20.71
N ILE A 150 -15.35 0.01 -20.29
CA ILE A 150 -16.14 0.83 -19.37
C ILE A 150 -17.53 1.07 -19.98
N MET A 151 -17.58 1.53 -21.23
CA MET A 151 -18.86 1.80 -21.89
C MET A 151 -19.67 0.52 -22.16
N GLU A 152 -19.01 -0.61 -22.42
CA GLU A 152 -19.70 -1.89 -22.55
C GLU A 152 -20.28 -2.37 -21.23
N PHE A 153 -19.54 -2.28 -20.12
CA PHE A 153 -20.08 -2.58 -18.80
C PHE A 153 -21.19 -1.62 -18.40
N TRP A 154 -21.09 -0.34 -18.74
CA TRP A 154 -22.17 0.61 -18.51
C TRP A 154 -23.47 0.13 -19.16
N ARG A 155 -23.41 -0.37 -20.40
CA ARG A 155 -24.58 -0.86 -21.14
C ARG A 155 -25.10 -2.21 -20.62
N THR A 156 -24.22 -3.11 -20.22
CA THR A 156 -24.58 -4.51 -19.95
C THR A 156 -24.63 -4.88 -18.48
N ASN A 157 -23.72 -4.35 -17.65
CA ASN A 157 -23.62 -4.65 -16.23
C ASN A 157 -22.89 -3.55 -15.43
N PRO A 158 -23.51 -2.37 -15.22
CA PRO A 158 -22.85 -1.23 -14.59
C PRO A 158 -22.41 -1.46 -13.14
N LYS A 159 -22.87 -2.54 -12.48
CA LYS A 159 -22.40 -2.93 -11.14
C LYS A 159 -20.93 -3.36 -11.10
N LYS A 160 -20.33 -3.66 -12.26
CA LYS A 160 -18.91 -4.00 -12.39
C LYS A 160 -18.00 -2.78 -12.48
N LEU A 161 -18.57 -1.58 -12.52
CA LEU A 161 -17.85 -0.33 -12.55
C LEU A 161 -17.77 0.29 -11.15
N SER A 162 -16.60 0.84 -10.80
CA SER A 162 -16.48 1.70 -9.63
C SER A 162 -17.19 3.04 -9.88
N VAL A 163 -17.38 3.83 -8.83
CA VAL A 163 -17.96 5.17 -8.98
C VAL A 163 -17.07 6.08 -9.84
N GLU A 164 -15.75 5.92 -9.76
CA GLU A 164 -14.78 6.63 -10.60
C GLU A 164 -14.95 6.27 -12.07
N GLU A 165 -15.04 4.97 -12.39
CA GLU A 165 -15.23 4.49 -13.76
C GLU A 165 -16.60 4.92 -14.32
N LEU A 166 -17.66 4.94 -13.49
CA LEU A 166 -18.98 5.43 -13.89
C LEU A 166 -18.95 6.93 -14.18
N LEU A 167 -18.35 7.74 -13.31
CA LEU A 167 -18.24 9.18 -13.54
C LEU A 167 -17.38 9.47 -14.78
N TYR A 168 -16.30 8.72 -14.99
CA TYR A 168 -15.52 8.82 -16.22
C TYR A 168 -16.29 8.35 -17.46
N ALA A 169 -17.13 7.31 -17.37
CA ALA A 169 -18.00 6.89 -18.48
C ALA A 169 -18.89 8.03 -19.01
N SER A 170 -19.29 8.97 -18.15
CA SER A 170 -20.07 10.13 -18.57
C SER A 170 -19.30 11.10 -19.47
N THR A 171 -17.96 11.09 -19.42
CA THR A 171 -17.11 11.90 -20.30
C THR A 171 -16.80 11.21 -21.63
N LEU A 172 -17.12 9.92 -21.75
CA LEU A 172 -16.91 9.11 -22.96
C LEU A 172 -18.09 9.15 -23.94
N THR A 173 -19.14 9.92 -23.64
CA THR A 173 -20.32 10.08 -24.50
C THR A 173 -20.65 11.56 -24.66
N ASP A 174 -21.05 11.95 -25.87
CA ASP A 174 -21.59 13.30 -26.13
C ASP A 174 -23.11 13.38 -25.96
N ASN A 175 -23.78 12.26 -25.73
CA ASN A 175 -25.23 12.21 -25.56
C ASN A 175 -25.63 12.59 -24.12
N ASP A 176 -26.21 13.77 -23.95
CA ASP A 176 -26.62 14.29 -22.63
C ASP A 176 -27.64 13.40 -21.91
N ALA A 177 -28.51 12.69 -22.64
CA ALA A 177 -29.46 11.76 -22.02
C ALA A 177 -28.75 10.52 -21.45
N ASP A 178 -27.65 10.07 -22.07
CA ASP A 178 -26.85 8.97 -21.53
C ASP A 178 -25.99 9.42 -20.35
N LYS A 179 -25.43 10.64 -20.38
CA LYS A 179 -24.77 11.25 -19.22
C LYS A 179 -25.69 11.31 -18.02
N GLU A 180 -26.93 11.76 -18.22
CA GLU A 180 -27.93 11.83 -17.15
C GLU A 180 -28.21 10.45 -16.54
N LYS A 181 -28.40 9.41 -17.36
CA LYS A 181 -28.60 8.04 -16.84
C LYS A 181 -27.41 7.58 -15.99
N ILE A 182 -26.18 7.89 -16.41
CA ILE A 182 -24.97 7.57 -15.65
C ILE A 182 -24.98 8.29 -14.30
N TYR A 183 -25.23 9.60 -14.27
CA TYR A 183 -25.33 10.36 -13.02
C TYR A 183 -26.46 9.83 -12.13
N GLN A 184 -27.61 9.47 -12.71
CA GLN A 184 -28.73 8.90 -11.98
C GLN A 184 -28.32 7.60 -11.32
N TYR A 185 -27.66 6.72 -12.07
CA TYR A 185 -27.13 5.47 -11.54
C TYR A 185 -26.16 5.71 -10.38
N VAL A 186 -25.25 6.69 -10.51
CA VAL A 186 -24.32 7.06 -9.43
C VAL A 186 -25.08 7.54 -8.20
N THR A 187 -26.04 8.44 -8.33
CA THR A 187 -26.80 8.97 -7.18
C THR A 187 -27.59 7.89 -6.43
N VAL A 188 -28.04 6.84 -7.13
CA VAL A 188 -28.80 5.74 -6.52
C VAL A 188 -27.87 4.72 -5.84
N ASN A 189 -26.77 4.34 -6.49
CA ASN A 189 -25.90 3.25 -6.00
C ASN A 189 -24.75 3.74 -5.11
N PHE A 190 -24.37 5.02 -5.25
CA PHE A 190 -23.33 5.70 -4.48
C PHE A 190 -23.87 7.02 -3.91
N PRO A 191 -24.93 6.98 -3.08
CA PRO A 191 -25.63 8.18 -2.62
C PRO A 191 -24.77 9.13 -1.77
N GLN A 192 -23.65 8.64 -1.24
CA GLN A 192 -22.65 9.39 -0.47
C GLN A 192 -21.53 9.98 -1.34
N ASP A 193 -21.61 9.85 -2.67
CA ASP A 193 -20.73 10.54 -3.59
C ASP A 193 -21.42 11.81 -4.10
N TYR A 194 -20.94 12.97 -3.64
CA TYR A 194 -21.54 14.25 -4.00
C TYR A 194 -21.44 14.57 -5.50
N ARG A 195 -20.46 13.99 -6.22
CA ARG A 195 -20.19 14.28 -7.63
C ARG A 195 -21.35 13.86 -8.52
N GLY A 196 -22.00 12.74 -8.20
CA GLY A 196 -23.20 12.30 -8.91
C GLY A 196 -24.34 13.32 -8.81
N TRP A 197 -24.58 13.86 -7.61
CA TRP A 197 -25.60 14.87 -7.37
C TRP A 197 -25.26 16.22 -8.02
N ASN A 198 -24.00 16.66 -7.93
CA ASN A 198 -23.55 17.92 -8.52
C ASN A 198 -23.62 17.88 -10.07
N ASN A 199 -23.16 16.78 -10.68
CA ASN A 199 -23.25 16.59 -12.12
C ASN A 199 -24.71 16.49 -12.60
N MET A 200 -25.58 15.83 -11.82
CA MET A 200 -27.03 15.81 -12.08
C MET A 200 -27.63 17.22 -12.01
N ALA A 201 -27.24 18.04 -11.04
CA ALA A 201 -27.70 19.41 -10.94
C ALA A 201 -27.29 20.25 -12.16
N THR A 202 -26.07 20.05 -12.66
CA THR A 202 -25.59 20.71 -13.89
C THR A 202 -26.46 20.34 -15.08
N ALA A 203 -26.81 19.06 -15.25
CA ALA A 203 -27.69 18.60 -16.31
C ALA A 203 -29.10 19.22 -16.21
N TYR A 204 -29.68 19.30 -15.00
CA TYR A 204 -30.97 19.99 -14.79
C TYR A 204 -30.89 21.48 -15.12
N TYR A 205 -29.81 22.15 -14.69
CA TYR A 205 -29.63 23.57 -14.92
C TYR A 205 -29.53 23.89 -16.42
N GLN A 206 -28.79 23.09 -17.18
CA GLN A 206 -28.64 23.25 -18.63
C GLN A 206 -29.98 23.14 -19.39
N ARG A 207 -30.94 22.39 -18.85
CA ARG A 207 -32.30 22.26 -19.40
C ARG A 207 -33.32 23.27 -18.86
N GLY A 208 -32.89 24.18 -17.96
CA GLY A 208 -33.77 25.16 -17.33
C GLY A 208 -34.63 24.60 -16.19
N GLU A 209 -34.34 23.39 -15.71
CA GLU A 209 -35.05 22.74 -14.60
C GLU A 209 -34.50 23.19 -13.25
N TYR A 210 -34.58 24.49 -12.97
CA TYR A 210 -33.89 25.11 -11.82
C TYR A 210 -34.29 24.55 -10.46
N ASN A 211 -35.55 24.13 -10.27
CA ASN A 211 -36.00 23.51 -9.03
C ASN A 211 -35.32 22.15 -8.79
N ASN A 212 -35.19 21.33 -9.83
CA ASN A 212 -34.53 20.03 -9.76
C ASN A 212 -33.02 20.21 -9.54
N ALA A 213 -32.41 21.19 -10.24
CA ALA A 213 -31.01 21.55 -10.06
C ALA A 213 -30.73 21.96 -8.61
N LYS A 214 -31.57 22.82 -8.02
CA LYS A 214 -31.43 23.23 -6.62
C LYS A 214 -31.52 22.04 -5.67
N GLN A 215 -32.49 21.15 -5.84
CA GLN A 215 -32.63 19.98 -4.98
C GLN A 215 -31.40 19.07 -5.05
N ALA A 216 -30.85 18.85 -6.24
CA ALA A 216 -29.64 18.05 -6.43
C ALA A 216 -28.41 18.72 -5.79
N LEU A 217 -28.25 20.05 -5.92
CA LEU A 217 -27.19 20.80 -5.21
C LEU A 217 -27.34 20.73 -3.69
N ASP A 218 -28.56 20.90 -3.17
CA ASP A 218 -28.83 20.78 -1.73
C ASP A 218 -28.43 19.38 -1.23
N ARG A 219 -28.67 18.32 -2.03
CA ARG A 219 -28.20 16.97 -1.71
C ARG A 219 -26.69 16.83 -1.75
N ALA A 220 -26.03 17.38 -2.77
CA ALA A 220 -24.57 17.38 -2.86
C ALA A 220 -23.94 18.06 -1.62
N ALA A 221 -24.48 19.22 -1.22
CA ALA A 221 -24.02 19.98 -0.06
C ALA A 221 -24.23 19.24 1.28
N LEU A 222 -25.28 18.42 1.40
CA LEU A 222 -25.47 17.56 2.58
C LEU A 222 -24.40 16.47 2.69
N VAL A 223 -23.94 15.94 1.56
CA VAL A 223 -22.91 14.90 1.50
C VAL A 223 -21.52 15.50 1.70
N SER A 224 -21.24 16.62 1.04
CA SER A 224 -20.00 17.37 1.16
C SER A 224 -20.34 18.87 1.19
N PRO A 225 -20.21 19.56 2.33
CA PRO A 225 -20.56 20.98 2.45
C PRO A 225 -19.80 21.92 1.51
N ASN A 226 -18.68 21.48 0.96
CA ASN A 226 -17.84 22.23 0.00
C ASN A 226 -17.97 21.69 -1.45
N ALA A 227 -19.01 20.91 -1.73
CA ALA A 227 -19.31 20.36 -3.06
C ALA A 227 -19.60 21.43 -4.13
#